data_AF-A0A926CLR8-F1
#
_entry.id   AF-A0A926CLR8-F1
#
_cell.length_a   1.000
_cell.length_b   1.000
_cell.length_c   1.000
_cell.angle_alpha   90.00
_cell.angle_beta   90.00
_cell.angle_gamma   90.00
#
_symmetry.space_group_name_H-M   'P 1'
#
loop_
_entity.id
_entity.type
_entity.pdbx_description
1 polymer ?
#
loop_
_entity_poly.entity_id
_entity_poly.type
_entity_poly.pdbx_seq_one_letter_code
_entity_poly.pdbx_strand_id
1 'polypeptide(L)'
;SPYDQVEKKAYPNLLVTTGLHDSQVQYWEPAKWVAKLRATKTDQNRLLMYTNMVAGHGGASARYKRYEEIALQYAFLLDLVGVTAH
;
A
#
# COMPACT_ATOMS: atom_id res chain seq x y z
N SER A 1 -5.80 -17.18 1.18
CA SER A 1 -4.99 -15.96 0.91
C SER A 1 -5.53 -14.79 1.73
N PRO A 2 -4.81 -13.66 1.89
CA PRO A 2 -5.35 -12.45 2.50
C PRO A 2 -6.66 -11.95 1.84
N TYR A 3 -6.83 -12.20 0.54
CA TYR A 3 -8.07 -11.92 -0.19
C TYR A 3 -9.28 -12.70 0.33
N ASP A 4 -9.08 -13.99 0.64
CA ASP A 4 -10.16 -14.87 1.11
C ASP A 4 -10.59 -14.55 2.55
N GLN A 5 -9.69 -13.96 3.33
CA GLN A 5 -9.91 -13.60 4.73
C GLN A 5 -10.48 -12.19 4.94
N VAL A 6 -10.83 -11.48 3.86
CA VAL A 6 -11.54 -10.20 3.97
C VAL A 6 -12.97 -10.44 4.45
N GLU A 7 -13.31 -9.82 5.56
CA GLU A 7 -14.58 -9.94 6.26
C GLU A 7 -15.08 -8.56 6.71
N LYS A 8 -16.35 -8.47 7.07
CA LYS A 8 -16.96 -7.21 7.49
C LYS A 8 -16.49 -6.82 8.89
N LYS A 9 -15.47 -5.98 8.97
CA LYS A 9 -14.93 -5.43 10.23
C LYS A 9 -14.23 -4.08 10.03
N ALA A 10 -13.85 -3.47 11.13
CA ALA A 10 -12.96 -2.32 11.14
C ALA A 10 -11.51 -2.78 10.87
N TYR A 11 -10.88 -2.18 9.88
CA TYR A 11 -9.48 -2.39 9.52
C TYR A 11 -8.63 -1.19 9.96
N PRO A 12 -7.32 -1.36 10.24
CA PRO A 12 -6.44 -0.23 10.54
C PRO A 12 -6.23 0.68 9.33
N ASN A 13 -5.54 1.81 9.53
CA ASN A 13 -5.01 2.59 8.41
C ASN A 13 -4.00 1.74 7.62
N LEU A 14 -4.17 1.67 6.30
CA LEU A 14 -3.38 0.82 5.42
C LEU A 14 -2.81 1.62 4.25
N LEU A 15 -1.50 1.43 4.01
CA LEU A 15 -0.80 1.80 2.78
C LEU A 15 -0.33 0.50 2.12
N VAL A 16 -0.92 0.16 0.98
CA VAL A 16 -0.59 -1.06 0.23
C VAL A 16 0.32 -0.70 -0.93
N THR A 17 1.52 -1.29 -0.99
CA THR A 17 2.51 -1.01 -2.04
C THR A 17 2.74 -2.24 -2.93
N THR A 18 2.94 -2.03 -4.22
CA THR A 18 3.29 -3.10 -5.18
C THR A 18 4.07 -2.55 -6.37
N GLY A 19 4.74 -3.42 -7.13
CA GLY A 19 5.43 -3.06 -8.38
C GLY A 19 4.66 -3.54 -9.60
N LEU A 20 4.59 -2.72 -10.65
CA LEU A 20 3.93 -3.08 -11.91
C LEU A 20 4.57 -4.30 -12.57
N HIS A 21 5.91 -4.43 -12.45
CA HIS A 21 6.71 -5.48 -13.07
C HIS A 21 7.13 -6.56 -12.06
N ASP A 22 6.41 -6.71 -10.96
CA ASP A 22 6.68 -7.80 -10.00
C ASP A 22 6.31 -9.15 -10.62
N SER A 23 7.33 -9.91 -10.99
CA SER A 23 7.18 -11.23 -11.60
C SER A 23 6.84 -12.33 -10.59
N GLN A 24 7.01 -12.07 -9.29
CA GLN A 24 6.70 -13.05 -8.23
C GLN A 24 5.26 -12.90 -7.73
N VAL A 25 4.82 -11.66 -7.51
CA VAL A 25 3.48 -11.32 -7.02
C VAL A 25 2.93 -10.17 -7.85
N GLN A 26 2.05 -10.48 -8.77
CA GLN A 26 1.64 -9.49 -9.75
C GLN A 26 0.72 -8.43 -9.13
N TYR A 27 0.86 -7.18 -9.59
CA TYR A 27 0.20 -6.00 -9.00
C TYR A 27 -1.33 -6.12 -8.87
N TRP A 28 -1.99 -6.95 -9.68
CA TRP A 28 -3.43 -7.16 -9.61
C TRP A 28 -3.86 -7.95 -8.37
N GLU A 29 -2.98 -8.73 -7.76
CA GLU A 29 -3.28 -9.45 -6.52
C GLU A 29 -3.55 -8.48 -5.36
N PRO A 30 -2.63 -7.55 -4.99
CA PRO A 30 -2.93 -6.53 -4.01
C PRO A 30 -4.03 -5.56 -4.48
N ALA A 31 -4.16 -5.28 -5.79
CA ALA A 31 -5.26 -4.43 -6.29
C ALA A 31 -6.64 -5.02 -6.00
N LYS A 32 -6.84 -6.32 -6.28
CA LYS A 32 -8.09 -7.04 -5.97
C LYS A 32 -8.36 -7.04 -4.47
N TRP A 33 -7.33 -7.24 -3.65
CA TRP A 33 -7.46 -7.21 -2.19
C TRP A 33 -7.90 -5.83 -1.67
N VAL A 34 -7.27 -4.76 -2.14
CA VAL A 34 -7.65 -3.38 -1.80
C VAL A 34 -9.09 -3.09 -2.23
N ALA A 35 -9.50 -3.51 -3.43
CA ALA A 35 -10.86 -3.33 -3.90
C ALA A 35 -11.88 -4.04 -2.99
N LYS A 36 -11.61 -5.30 -2.61
CA LYS A 36 -12.47 -6.06 -1.69
C LYS A 36 -12.52 -5.42 -0.30
N LEU A 37 -11.39 -4.95 0.23
CA LEU A 37 -11.34 -4.21 1.50
C LEU A 37 -12.18 -2.94 1.46
N ARG A 38 -12.06 -2.12 0.41
CA ARG A 38 -12.84 -0.88 0.24
C ARG A 38 -14.35 -1.14 0.24
N ALA A 39 -14.78 -2.23 -0.39
CA ALA A 39 -16.18 -2.62 -0.43
C ALA A 39 -16.70 -3.23 0.89
N THR A 40 -15.82 -3.76 1.75
CA THR A 40 -16.22 -4.62 2.89
C THR A 40 -15.99 -3.97 4.26
N LYS A 41 -14.99 -3.10 4.37
CA LYS A 41 -14.60 -2.49 5.65
C LYS A 41 -15.73 -1.64 6.25
N THR A 42 -15.78 -1.57 7.58
CA THR A 42 -16.82 -0.80 8.30
C THR A 42 -16.32 0.49 8.93
N ASP A 43 -15.02 0.70 8.95
CA ASP A 43 -14.38 1.90 9.50
C ASP A 43 -14.30 3.05 8.47
N GLN A 44 -13.77 4.20 8.89
CA GLN A 44 -13.41 5.33 8.02
C GLN A 44 -11.88 5.58 7.95
N ASN A 45 -11.09 4.58 8.35
CA ASN A 45 -9.63 4.65 8.30
C ASN A 45 -9.14 4.70 6.84
N ARG A 46 -7.95 5.27 6.66
CA ARG A 46 -7.33 5.47 5.35
C ARG A 46 -6.93 4.13 4.76
N LEU A 47 -7.28 3.92 3.49
CA LEU A 47 -6.90 2.73 2.71
C LEU A 47 -6.36 3.17 1.35
N LEU A 48 -5.04 3.36 1.32
CA LEU A 48 -4.29 3.84 0.17
C LEU A 48 -3.58 2.67 -0.54
N MET A 49 -3.44 2.80 -1.85
CA MET A 49 -2.67 1.87 -2.67
C MET A 49 -1.72 2.66 -3.54
N TYR A 50 -0.46 2.24 -3.57
CA TYR A 50 0.59 2.79 -4.40
C TYR A 50 1.18 1.67 -5.26
N THR A 51 1.11 1.84 -6.58
CA THR A 51 1.79 0.98 -7.55
C THR A 51 3.00 1.72 -8.07
N ASN A 52 4.19 1.19 -7.79
CA ASN A 52 5.40 1.65 -8.43
C ASN A 52 5.38 1.17 -9.89
N MET A 53 5.24 2.11 -10.82
CA MET A 53 5.06 1.82 -12.25
C MET A 53 6.32 1.30 -12.95
N VAL A 54 7.46 1.25 -12.27
CA VAL A 54 8.75 0.83 -12.85
C VAL A 54 9.37 -0.35 -12.09
N ALA A 55 9.04 -0.53 -10.81
CA ALA A 55 9.65 -1.56 -9.97
C ALA A 55 9.11 -2.98 -10.24
N GLY A 56 9.98 -3.96 -10.00
CA GLY A 56 9.64 -5.37 -9.84
C GLY A 56 9.66 -5.79 -8.36
N HIS A 57 9.85 -7.09 -8.10
CA HIS A 57 9.75 -7.65 -6.73
C HIS A 57 10.73 -7.03 -5.73
N GLY A 58 11.95 -6.74 -6.15
CA GLY A 58 12.99 -6.13 -5.31
C GLY A 58 12.78 -4.64 -5.03
N GLY A 59 11.67 -4.04 -5.45
CA GLY A 59 11.44 -2.61 -5.41
C GLY A 59 12.22 -1.88 -6.52
N ALA A 60 12.29 -0.55 -6.41
CA ALA A 60 13.00 0.25 -7.40
C ALA A 60 14.53 0.08 -7.30
N SER A 61 15.18 -0.25 -8.43
CA SER A 61 16.63 -0.51 -8.49
C SER A 61 17.50 0.77 -8.48
N ALA A 62 16.92 1.93 -8.77
CA ALA A 62 17.66 3.18 -8.80
C ALA A 62 17.97 3.68 -7.38
N ARG A 63 19.22 4.12 -7.16
CA ARG A 63 19.74 4.60 -5.87
C ARG A 63 18.79 5.54 -5.12
N TYR A 64 18.15 6.47 -5.83
CA TYR A 64 17.26 7.46 -5.23
C TYR A 64 15.82 6.99 -5.07
N LYS A 65 15.35 6.04 -5.89
CA LYS A 65 13.96 5.58 -5.86
C LYS A 65 13.62 4.83 -4.59
N ARG A 66 14.58 4.10 -4.01
CA ARG A 66 14.41 3.50 -2.69
C ARG A 66 14.13 4.54 -1.61
N TYR A 67 14.75 5.72 -1.67
CA TYR A 67 14.49 6.79 -0.72
C TYR A 67 13.11 7.42 -0.91
N GLU A 68 12.62 7.52 -2.14
CA GLU A 68 11.24 7.97 -2.41
C GLU A 68 10.21 7.01 -1.78
N GLU A 69 10.41 5.69 -1.91
CA GLU A 69 9.51 4.68 -1.30
C GLU A 69 9.55 4.74 0.23
N ILE A 70 10.75 4.89 0.82
CA ILE A 70 10.91 5.09 2.25
C ILE A 70 10.21 6.39 2.69
N ALA A 71 10.43 7.49 1.99
CA ALA A 71 9.80 8.77 2.30
C ALA A 71 8.27 8.68 2.24
N LEU A 72 7.70 7.97 1.26
CA LEU A 72 6.26 7.72 1.17
C LEU A 72 5.73 6.97 2.40
N GLN A 73 6.42 5.92 2.85
CA GLN A 73 6.02 5.15 4.03
C GLN A 73 6.08 6.01 5.30
N TYR A 74 7.17 6.76 5.49
CA TYR A 74 7.31 7.65 6.64
C TYR A 74 6.29 8.79 6.60
N ALA A 75 6.03 9.40 5.43
CA ALA A 75 5.02 10.43 5.30
C ALA A 75 3.63 9.91 5.71
N PHE A 76 3.27 8.69 5.29
CA PHE A 76 2.02 8.07 5.72
C PHE A 76 1.96 7.87 7.25
N LEU A 77 3.02 7.36 7.86
CA LEU A 77 3.07 7.15 9.31
C LEU A 77 3.05 8.46 10.11
N LEU A 78 3.84 9.45 9.69
CA LEU A 78 3.93 10.76 10.32
C LEU A 78 2.60 11.51 10.26
N ASP A 79 1.94 11.46 9.10
CA ASP A 79 0.61 12.04 8.91
C ASP A 79 -0.44 11.36 9.81
N LEU A 80 -0.35 10.04 10.03
CA LEU A 80 -1.24 9.33 10.97
C LEU A 80 -1.02 9.71 12.44
N VAL A 81 0.21 10.05 12.84
CA VAL A 81 0.51 10.51 14.21
C VAL A 81 0.36 12.03 14.38
N GLY A 82 -0.12 12.74 13.36
CA GLY A 82 -0.38 14.17 13.41
C GLY A 82 0.86 15.07 13.33
N VAL A 83 2.00 14.53 12.88
CA VAL A 83 3.19 15.33 12.62
C VAL A 83 3.02 16.05 11.29
N THR A 84 2.95 17.37 11.31
CA THR A 84 2.91 18.22 10.12
C THR A 84 4.29 18.81 9.85
N ALA A 85 4.66 18.90 8.57
CA ALA A 85 5.88 19.62 8.21
C ALA A 85 5.69 21.11 8.52
N HIS A 86 6.61 21.68 9.29
CA HIS A 86 6.67 23.12 9.59
C HIS A 86 7.16 23.92 8.39
#